data_AF-A0A482TBB7-F1
#
_entry.id   AF-A0A482TBB7-F1
#
_cell.length_a   1.000
_cell.length_b   1.000
_cell.length_c   1.000
_cell.angle_alpha   90.00
_cell.angle_beta   90.00
_cell.angle_gamma   90.00
#
_symmetry.space_group_name_H-M   'P 1'
#
loop_
_entity.id
_entity.type
_entity.pdbx_description
1 polymer ?
#
loop_
_entity_poly.entity_id
_entity_poly.type
_entity_poly.pdbx_seq_one_letter_code
_entity_poly.pdbx_strand_id
1 'polypeptide(L)'
;MTVIARFEVIPVHDGSLSEDIAQAINALDDFDISYELTATDTVIEADDVDEVFGAVQAAHKAVEGNRVISSVEIDEQRDREQHVEDRIESVASVLGREPKGE
;
A
#
# COMPACT_ATOMS: atom_id res chain seq x y z
N MET A 1 -1.28 -7.71 12.79
CA MET A 1 -1.45 -6.43 12.06
C MET A 1 -2.76 -5.78 12.44
N THR A 2 -2.74 -4.50 12.81
CA THR A 2 -3.95 -3.72 13.14
C THR A 2 -4.24 -2.62 12.12
N VAL A 3 -3.28 -2.34 11.25
CA VAL A 3 -3.31 -1.26 10.27
C VAL A 3 -3.30 -1.84 8.86
N ILE A 4 -4.23 -1.37 8.04
CA ILE A 4 -4.22 -1.54 6.59
C ILE A 4 -4.09 -0.14 5.98
N ALA A 5 -3.18 0.03 5.03
CA ALA A 5 -2.98 1.29 4.34
C ALA A 5 -3.00 1.11 2.82
N ARG A 6 -3.51 2.11 2.12
CA ARG A 6 -3.37 2.24 0.67
C ARG A 6 -2.36 3.34 0.39
N PHE A 7 -1.28 3.00 -0.30
CA PHE A 7 -0.21 3.90 -0.67
C PHE A 7 -0.13 4.07 -2.18
N GLU A 8 -0.03 5.31 -2.63
CA GLU A 8 0.16 5.68 -4.03
C GLU A 8 1.30 6.69 -4.11
N VAL A 9 2.20 6.53 -5.08
CA VAL A 9 3.29 7.46 -5.36
C VAL A 9 3.34 7.79 -6.83
N ILE A 10 3.37 9.09 -7.12
CA ILE A 10 3.31 9.65 -8.47
C ILE A 10 4.47 10.63 -8.65
N PRO A 11 5.56 10.21 -9.31
CA PRO A 11 6.55 11.12 -9.84
C PRO A 11 5.93 12.01 -10.92
N VAL A 12 6.23 13.31 -10.91
CA VAL A 12 5.66 14.27 -11.88
C VAL A 12 6.71 14.63 -12.93
N HIS A 13 6.81 13.82 -13.99
CA HIS A 13 7.62 14.08 -15.18
C HIS A 13 7.07 13.33 -16.41
N ASP A 14 7.66 13.59 -17.57
CA ASP A 14 7.37 12.87 -18.81
C ASP A 14 8.07 11.50 -18.84
N GLY A 15 7.47 10.51 -19.50
CA GLY A 15 8.05 9.18 -19.71
C GLY A 15 7.36 8.07 -18.92
N SER A 16 8.03 6.92 -18.84
CA SER A 16 7.56 5.80 -18.03
C SER A 16 7.84 6.08 -16.55
N LEU A 17 6.90 5.69 -15.68
CA LEU A 17 7.03 5.81 -14.22
C LEU A 17 7.48 4.50 -13.56
N SER A 18 7.70 3.43 -14.34
CA SER A 18 7.92 2.09 -13.79
C SER A 18 9.22 1.97 -12.98
N GLU A 19 10.28 2.67 -13.39
CA GLU A 19 11.56 2.65 -12.67
C GLU A 19 11.42 3.35 -11.31
N ASP A 20 10.69 4.47 -11.26
CA ASP A 20 10.43 5.22 -10.04
C ASP A 20 9.55 4.42 -9.07
N ILE A 21 8.48 3.81 -9.58
CA ILE A 21 7.59 2.95 -8.78
C ILE A 21 8.38 1.75 -8.24
N ALA A 22 9.26 1.13 -9.04
CA ALA A 22 10.10 0.03 -8.56
C ALA A 22 11.04 0.46 -7.42
N GLN A 23 11.60 1.67 -7.47
CA GLN A 23 12.42 2.21 -6.37
C GLN A 23 11.60 2.42 -5.10
N ALA A 24 10.38 2.95 -5.23
CA ALA A 24 9.47 3.13 -4.10
C ALA A 24 9.12 1.79 -3.44
N ILE A 25 8.83 0.76 -4.24
CA ILE A 25 8.49 -0.58 -3.74
C ILE A 25 9.68 -1.26 -3.08
N ASN A 26 10.88 -1.20 -3.68
CA ASN A 26 12.09 -1.74 -3.06
C ASN A 26 12.38 -1.11 -1.69
N ALA A 27 12.03 0.17 -1.49
CA ALA A 27 12.21 0.84 -0.20
C ALA A 27 11.28 0.32 0.90
N LEU A 28 10.18 -0.36 0.53
CA LEU A 28 9.29 -1.00 1.50
C LEU A 28 9.90 -2.26 2.11
N ASP A 29 10.83 -2.93 1.41
CA ASP A 29 11.48 -4.18 1.87
C ASP A 29 12.32 -4.01 3.15
N ASP A 30 12.68 -2.76 3.50
CA ASP A 30 13.44 -2.44 4.70
C ASP A 30 12.58 -2.35 5.99
N PHE A 31 11.25 -2.53 5.87
CA PHE A 31 10.28 -2.40 6.96
C PHE A 31 9.60 -3.74 7.27
N ASP A 32 9.18 -3.92 8.53
CA ASP A 32 8.45 -5.12 8.98
C ASP A 32 6.96 -5.02 8.62
N ILE A 33 6.68 -4.94 7.32
CA ILE A 33 5.32 -4.79 6.76
C ILE A 33 5.05 -5.87 5.70
N SER A 34 3.77 -6.20 5.53
CA SER A 34 3.28 -6.91 4.34
C SER A 34 2.84 -5.87 3.31
N TYR A 35 3.09 -6.12 2.02
CA TYR A 35 2.57 -5.26 0.96
C TYR A 35 2.20 -6.02 -0.31
N GLU A 36 1.17 -5.55 -1.01
CA GLU A 36 0.76 -6.02 -2.34
C GLU A 36 0.65 -4.84 -3.30
N LEU A 37 1.47 -4.85 -4.36
CA LEU A 37 1.36 -3.88 -5.46
C LEU A 37 0.15 -4.24 -6.34
N THR A 38 -0.73 -3.26 -6.56
CA THR A 38 -1.86 -3.34 -7.47
C THR A 38 -1.60 -2.50 -8.73
N ALA A 39 -2.60 -2.41 -9.62
CA ALA A 39 -2.48 -1.59 -10.83
C ALA A 39 -2.40 -0.07 -10.55
N THR A 40 -2.90 0.39 -9.40
CA THR A 40 -3.07 1.83 -9.10
C THR A 40 -2.44 2.27 -7.78
N ASP A 41 -2.13 1.32 -6.90
CA ASP A 41 -1.64 1.61 -5.56
C ASP A 41 -0.89 0.39 -5.01
N THR A 42 -0.46 0.49 -3.76
CA THR A 42 0.10 -0.59 -2.97
C THR A 42 -0.70 -0.69 -1.69
N VAL A 43 -1.23 -1.86 -1.40
CA VAL A 43 -1.86 -2.15 -0.12
C VAL A 43 -0.79 -2.60 0.84
N ILE A 44 -0.73 -1.99 2.02
CA ILE A 44 0.26 -2.25 3.07
C ILE A 44 -0.50 -2.74 4.31
N GLU A 45 0.04 -3.74 5.00
CA GLU A 45 -0.43 -4.17 6.31
C GLU A 45 0.72 -4.12 7.31
N ALA A 46 0.45 -3.59 8.50
CA ALA A 46 1.45 -3.39 9.54
C ALA A 46 0.87 -3.60 10.94
N ASP A 47 1.74 -3.82 11.92
CA ASP A 47 1.32 -3.99 13.30
C ASP A 47 0.90 -2.65 13.93
N ASP A 48 1.57 -1.56 13.55
CA ASP A 48 1.21 -0.21 13.96
C ASP A 48 1.35 0.85 12.84
N VAL A 49 0.86 2.05 13.13
CA VAL A 49 0.79 3.15 12.17
C VAL A 49 2.15 3.82 11.94
N ASP A 50 3.06 3.74 12.90
CA ASP A 50 4.39 4.34 12.79
C ASP A 50 5.23 3.60 11.74
N GLU A 51 5.07 2.26 11.65
CA GLU A 51 5.67 1.44 10.58
C GLU A 51 5.18 1.88 9.20
N VAL A 52 3.88 2.09 9.02
CA VAL A 52 3.30 2.59 7.75
C VAL A 52 3.89 3.95 7.38
N PHE A 53 3.94 4.89 8.33
CA PHE A 53 4.52 6.20 8.05
C PHE A 53 6.01 6.14 7.72
N GLY A 54 6.76 5.27 8.41
CA GLY A 54 8.17 5.03 8.11
C GLY A 54 8.37 4.51 6.69
N ALA A 55 7.62 3.47 6.32
CA ALA A 55 7.70 2.84 5.01
C ALA A 55 7.30 3.81 3.88
N VAL A 56 6.17 4.51 4.03
CA VAL A 56 5.71 5.52 3.07
C VAL A 56 6.71 6.66 2.94
N GLN A 57 7.33 7.08 4.04
CA GLN A 57 8.38 8.11 4.00
C GLN A 57 9.61 7.64 3.20
N ALA A 58 10.06 6.40 3.42
CA ALA A 58 11.19 5.84 2.69
C ALA A 58 10.87 5.72 1.20
N ALA A 59 9.71 5.16 0.86
CA ALA A 59 9.23 5.03 -0.50
C ALA A 59 9.12 6.39 -1.23
N HIS A 60 8.55 7.41 -0.57
CA HIS A 60 8.46 8.76 -1.13
C HIS A 60 9.85 9.37 -1.42
N LYS A 61 10.83 9.13 -0.54
CA LYS A 61 12.20 9.65 -0.70
C LYS A 61 13.03 8.88 -1.73
N ALA A 62 12.70 7.60 -1.95
CA ALA A 62 13.39 6.75 -2.91
C ALA A 62 13.10 7.18 -4.36
N VAL A 63 11.92 7.74 -4.62
CA VAL A 63 11.57 8.27 -5.94
C VAL A 63 12.36 9.54 -6.25
N GLU A 64 13.18 9.47 -7.29
CA GLU A 64 13.90 10.63 -7.81
C GLU A 64 12.95 11.55 -8.61
N GLY A 65 13.13 12.86 -8.49
CA GLY A 65 12.35 13.81 -9.27
C GLY A 65 12.19 15.16 -8.59
N ASN A 66 11.89 16.18 -9.39
CA ASN A 66 11.68 17.54 -8.88
C ASN A 66 10.36 17.68 -8.11
N ARG A 67 9.40 16.79 -8.35
CA ARG A 67 8.09 16.77 -7.70
C ARG A 67 7.58 15.34 -7.61
N VAL A 68 7.30 14.91 -6.40
CA VAL A 68 6.66 13.62 -6.10
C VAL A 68 5.38 13.91 -5.32
N ILE A 69 4.28 13.27 -5.72
CA ILE A 69 3.01 13.34 -5.00
C ILE A 69 2.78 11.96 -4.42
N SER A 70 2.53 11.89 -3.12
CA SER A 70 2.13 10.64 -2.47
C SER A 70 0.77 10.81 -1.82
N SER A 71 -0.05 9.77 -1.93
CA SER A 71 -1.31 9.64 -1.23
C SER A 71 -1.20 8.44 -0.29
N VAL A 72 -1.62 8.62 0.95
CA VAL A 72 -1.76 7.52 1.91
C VAL A 72 -3.14 7.59 2.55
N GLU A 73 -3.83 6.47 2.56
CA GLU A 73 -5.05 6.24 3.33
C GLU A 73 -4.74 5.15 4.36
N ILE A 74 -5.17 5.36 5.61
CA ILE A 74 -4.87 4.46 6.73
C ILE A 74 -6.18 4.09 7.41
N ASP A 75 -6.39 2.78 7.57
CA ASP A 75 -7.48 2.18 8.30
C ASP A 75 -6.90 1.35 9.46
N GLU A 76 -6.99 1.89 10.67
CA GLU A 76 -6.50 1.26 11.90
C GLU A 76 -7.67 0.92 12.82
N GLN A 77 -7.76 -0.35 13.23
CA GLN A 77 -8.71 -0.81 14.25
C GLN A 77 -7.93 -1.31 15.46
N ARG A 78 -7.74 -0.43 16.45
CA ARG A 78 -6.84 -0.69 17.60
C ARG A 78 -7.27 -1.82 18.52
N ASP A 79 -8.55 -2.19 18.47
CA ASP A 79 -9.12 -3.23 19.32
C ASP A 79 -9.21 -4.60 18.62
N ARG A 80 -8.69 -4.72 17.39
CA ARG A 80 -8.80 -5.97 16.62
C ARG A 80 -7.69 -6.12 15.58
N GLU A 81 -7.19 -7.34 15.42
CA GLU A 81 -6.38 -7.70 14.25
C GLU A 81 -7.21 -7.60 12.97
N GLN A 82 -6.58 -7.09 11.91
CA GLN A 82 -7.17 -6.94 10.60
C GLN A 82 -6.23 -7.45 9.53
N HIS A 83 -6.79 -8.21 8.59
CA HIS A 83 -6.13 -8.59 7.35
C HIS A 83 -6.98 -8.21 6.14
N VAL A 84 -6.34 -7.88 5.03
CA VAL A 84 -7.00 -7.53 3.76
C VAL A 84 -7.85 -8.71 3.27
N GLU A 85 -7.36 -9.94 3.44
CA GLU A 85 -8.07 -11.16 3.07
C GLU A 85 -9.39 -11.30 3.82
N ASP A 86 -9.42 -10.97 5.12
CA ASP A 86 -10.65 -11.05 5.92
C ASP A 86 -11.77 -10.17 5.33
N ARG A 87 -11.41 -8.98 4.84
CA ARG A 87 -12.37 -8.06 4.20
C ARG A 87 -12.85 -8.63 2.87
N ILE A 88 -11.96 -9.19 2.06
CA ILE A 88 -12.29 -9.81 0.78
C ILE A 88 -13.20 -11.01 1.00
N GLU A 89 -12.88 -11.90 1.94
CA GLU A 89 -13.67 -13.08 2.29
C GLU A 89 -15.06 -12.71 2.82
N SER A 90 -15.16 -11.70 3.69
CA SER A 90 -16.44 -11.21 4.19
C SER A 90 -17.32 -10.71 3.05
N VAL A 91 -16.76 -9.97 2.09
CA VAL A 91 -17.51 -9.50 0.92
C VAL A 91 -17.88 -10.66 0.00
N ALA A 92 -16.96 -11.59 -0.27
CA ALA A 92 -17.19 -12.77 -1.10
C ALA A 92 -18.33 -13.65 -0.55
N SER A 93 -18.38 -13.83 0.77
CA SER A 93 -19.44 -14.56 1.47
C SER A 93 -20.82 -13.93 1.23
N VAL A 94 -20.92 -12.61 1.34
CA VAL A 94 -22.16 -11.86 1.07
C VAL A 94 -22.54 -11.91 -0.41
N LEU A 95 -21.54 -11.82 -1.30
CA LEU A 95 -21.76 -11.90 -2.75
C LEU A 95 -22.13 -13.30 -3.23
N GLY A 96 -21.80 -14.34 -2.47
CA GLY A 96 -21.95 -15.74 -2.89
C GLY A 96 -21.00 -16.17 -4.01
N ARG A 97 -19.94 -15.39 -4.26
CA ARG A 97 -18.89 -15.63 -5.27
C ARG A 97 -17.64 -14.83 -4.95
N GLU A 98 -16.52 -15.19 -5.57
CA GLU A 98 -15.31 -14.38 -5.51
C GLU A 98 -15.54 -13.00 -6.17
N PRO A 99 -15.02 -11.90 -5.59
CA PRO A 99 -15.11 -10.56 -6.16
C PRO A 99 -14.12 -10.36 -7.32
N LYS A 100 -14.03 -11.35 -8.21
CA LYS A 100 -13.21 -11.34 -9.43
C LYS A 100 -14.10 -11.70 -10.63
N GLY A 101 -13.94 -10.97 -11.74
CA GLY A 101 -14.62 -11.23 -13.00
C GLY A 101 -13.62 -11.68 -14.07
N GLU A 102 -14.10 -12.46 -15.04
CA GLU A 102 -13.35 -12.80 -16.27
C GLU A 102 -13.41 -11.68 -17.32
#